data_AF-A0A536L054-F1
#
_entry.id   AF-A0A536L054-F1
#
_cell.length_a   1.000
_cell.length_b   1.000
_cell.length_c   1.000
_cell.angle_alpha   90.00
_cell.angle_beta   90.00
_cell.angle_gamma   90.00
#
_symmetry.space_group_name_H-M   'P 1'
#
loop_
_entity.id
_entity.type
_entity.pdbx_description
1 polymer ?
#
loop_
_entity_poly.entity_id
_entity_poly.type
_entity_poly.pdbx_seq_one_letter_code
_entity_poly.pdbx_strand_id
1 'polypeptide(L)'
;MTVTVRDDSDHEWTFEEPGWMPLSYGVSNGRFQMWSARRLMIFGPDAVEPEIITSDEDIHYVFGLEEGWVLITETSVSFFRGGAQRSRLELPDVVLAVKLDGRRLSVTMFDGTALHVMVTADGLSIA
;
A
#
# COMPACT_ATOMS: atom_id res chain seq x y z
N MET A 1 -9.82 4.28 -16.24
CA MET A 1 -9.54 5.71 -16.02
C MET A 1 -8.09 5.94 -16.37
N THR A 2 -7.79 6.98 -17.16
CA THR A 2 -6.39 7.32 -17.49
C THR A 2 -5.85 8.28 -16.45
N VAL A 3 -4.62 8.03 -16.00
CA VAL A 3 -3.94 8.83 -14.98
C VAL A 3 -2.58 9.22 -15.50
N THR A 4 -2.24 10.49 -15.40
CA THR A 4 -0.93 11.02 -15.77
C THR A 4 -0.29 11.65 -14.54
N VAL A 5 0.93 11.24 -14.23
CA VAL A 5 1.76 11.78 -13.16
C VAL A 5 2.97 12.45 -13.81
N ARG A 6 3.25 13.69 -13.41
CA ARG A 6 4.39 14.46 -13.89
C ARG A 6 5.21 14.98 -12.72
N ASP A 7 6.53 14.93 -12.81
CA ASP A 7 7.44 15.55 -11.86
C ASP A 7 8.03 16.88 -12.39
N ASP A 8 8.77 17.60 -11.54
CA ASP A 8 9.38 18.88 -11.90
C ASP A 8 10.57 18.74 -12.89
N SER A 9 11.04 17.51 -13.11
CA SER A 9 12.10 17.17 -14.08
C SER A 9 11.54 16.86 -15.47
N ASP A 10 10.24 17.14 -15.69
CA ASP A 10 9.52 16.86 -16.93
C ASP A 10 9.38 15.36 -17.25
N HIS A 11 9.59 14.47 -16.28
CA HIS A 11 9.19 13.08 -16.43
C HIS A 11 7.67 12.98 -16.38
N GLU A 12 7.12 12.19 -17.30
CA GLU A 12 5.68 11.96 -17.40
C GLU A 12 5.42 10.46 -17.50
N TRP A 13 4.53 9.96 -16.64
CA TRP A 13 4.07 8.58 -16.66
C TRP A 13 2.56 8.55 -16.81
N THR A 14 2.07 7.70 -17.73
CA THR A 14 0.64 7.53 -17.98
C THR A 14 0.21 6.09 -17.78
N PHE A 15 -0.87 5.89 -17.03
CA PHE A 15 -1.42 4.58 -16.66
C PHE A 15 -2.89 4.46 -16.98
N GLU A 16 -3.33 3.25 -17.30
CA GLU A 16 -4.73 2.86 -17.28
C GLU A 16 -5.05 2.15 -15.97
N GLU A 17 -5.88 2.80 -15.14
CA GLU A 17 -6.28 2.29 -13.84
C GLU A 17 -7.77 1.91 -13.81
N PRO A 18 -8.12 0.89 -13.02
CA PRO A 18 -9.52 0.51 -12.86
C PRO A 18 -10.32 1.63 -12.22
N GLY A 19 -11.48 1.95 -12.81
CA GLY A 19 -12.25 3.15 -12.45
C GLY A 19 -13.33 2.95 -11.38
N TRP A 20 -13.45 1.77 -10.76
CA TRP A 20 -14.52 1.50 -9.78
C TRP A 20 -14.20 2.01 -8.37
N MET A 21 -12.92 2.19 -8.05
CA MET A 21 -12.48 2.79 -6.80
C MET A 21 -11.73 4.10 -7.09
N PRO A 22 -11.91 5.15 -6.26
CA PRO A 22 -11.10 6.35 -6.36
C PRO A 22 -9.61 6.04 -6.21
N LEU A 23 -8.78 6.87 -6.85
CA LEU A 23 -7.35 6.87 -6.58
C LEU A 23 -7.09 7.52 -5.22
N SER A 24 -6.10 6.97 -4.53
CA SER A 24 -5.54 7.57 -3.34
C SER A 24 -4.06 7.85 -3.56
N TYR A 25 -3.51 8.80 -2.82
CA TYR A 25 -2.11 9.20 -2.97
C TYR A 25 -1.54 9.69 -1.64
N GLY A 26 -0.21 9.72 -1.57
CA GLY A 26 0.52 10.21 -0.41
C GLY A 26 2.00 10.38 -0.70
N VAL A 27 2.73 10.83 0.32
CA VAL A 27 4.19 10.90 0.30
C VAL A 27 4.72 10.16 1.52
N SER A 28 5.70 9.29 1.31
CA SER A 28 6.38 8.56 2.38
C SER A 28 7.83 8.32 1.99
N ASN A 29 8.74 8.43 2.95
CA ASN A 29 10.20 8.25 2.73
C ASN A 29 10.74 9.08 1.55
N GLY A 30 10.23 10.31 1.36
CA GLY A 30 10.64 11.19 0.26
C GLY A 30 10.19 10.74 -1.13
N ARG A 31 9.31 9.74 -1.24
CA ARG A 31 8.74 9.26 -2.50
C ARG A 31 7.27 9.61 -2.58
N PHE A 32 6.83 10.00 -3.78
CA PHE A 32 5.41 10.12 -4.08
C PHE A 32 4.86 8.72 -4.33
N GLN A 33 3.69 8.42 -3.79
CA GLN A 33 2.99 7.18 -4.09
C GLN A 33 1.52 7.44 -4.41
N MET A 34 1.00 6.61 -5.29
CA MET A 34 -0.40 6.59 -5.68
C MET A 34 -0.88 5.15 -5.74
N TRP A 35 -2.10 4.89 -5.29
CA TRP A 35 -2.70 3.57 -5.43
C TRP A 35 -4.13 3.63 -5.92
N SER A 36 -4.46 2.63 -6.73
CA SER A 36 -5.82 2.31 -7.16
C SER A 36 -6.33 1.09 -6.38
N ALA A 37 -7.46 0.54 -6.82
CA ALA A 37 -7.94 -0.74 -6.30
C ALA A 37 -6.89 -1.85 -6.40
N ARG A 38 -6.03 -1.88 -7.44
CA ARG A 38 -5.21 -3.07 -7.72
C ARG A 38 -3.72 -2.84 -7.78
N ARG A 39 -3.28 -1.58 -7.73
CA ARG A 39 -1.88 -1.23 -7.89
C ARG A 39 -1.48 -0.14 -6.92
N LEU A 40 -0.31 -0.30 -6.32
CA LEU A 40 0.48 0.77 -5.73
C LEU A 40 1.60 1.13 -6.72
N MET A 41 1.67 2.39 -7.10
CA MET A 41 2.71 2.98 -7.93
C MET A 41 3.55 3.92 -7.06
N ILE A 42 4.86 3.76 -7.12
CA ILE A 42 5.82 4.49 -6.30
C ILE A 42 6.80 5.22 -7.23
N PHE A 43 6.84 6.54 -7.09
CA PHE A 43 7.60 7.44 -7.93
C PHE A 43 8.80 7.98 -7.13
N GLY A 44 10.00 7.72 -7.63
CA GLY A 44 11.25 8.21 -7.06
C GLY A 44 11.84 9.34 -7.89
N PRO A 45 12.56 10.29 -7.28
CA PRO A 45 13.13 11.45 -7.99
C PRO A 45 14.13 11.06 -9.09
N ASP A 46 14.81 9.93 -8.92
CA ASP A 46 15.80 9.42 -9.88
C ASP A 46 15.31 8.21 -10.69
N ALA A 47 14.03 7.83 -10.54
CA ALA A 47 13.50 6.63 -11.16
C ALA A 47 12.93 6.95 -12.54
N VAL A 48 13.47 6.30 -13.58
CA VAL A 48 12.95 6.42 -14.96
C VAL A 48 11.55 5.81 -15.08
N GLU A 49 11.32 4.70 -14.38
CA GLU A 49 10.02 4.03 -14.30
C GLU A 49 9.62 3.90 -12.82
N PRO A 50 8.32 4.01 -12.49
CA PRO A 50 7.86 3.80 -11.14
C PRO A 50 7.92 2.32 -10.75
N GLU A 51 8.15 2.08 -9.46
CA GLU A 51 7.95 0.75 -8.87
C GLU A 51 6.45 0.47 -8.78
N ILE A 52 6.01 -0.67 -9.29
CA ILE A 52 4.61 -1.08 -9.31
C ILE A 52 4.45 -2.35 -8.48
N ILE A 53 3.62 -2.27 -7.44
CA ILE A 53 3.18 -3.40 -6.63
C ILE A 53 1.72 -3.70 -6.95
N THR A 54 1.43 -4.93 -7.35
CA THR A 54 0.06 -5.36 -7.68
C THR A 54 -0.56 -6.14 -6.52
N SER A 55 -1.87 -5.99 -6.34
CA SER A 55 -2.66 -6.80 -5.40
C SER A 55 -3.78 -7.55 -6.12
N ASP A 56 -4.08 -8.74 -5.62
CA ASP A 56 -5.21 -9.58 -6.02
C ASP A 56 -6.50 -9.27 -5.24
N GLU A 57 -6.46 -8.30 -4.33
CA GLU A 57 -7.60 -7.70 -3.63
C GLU A 57 -7.64 -6.18 -3.83
N ASP A 58 -8.74 -5.54 -3.43
CA ASP A 58 -8.87 -4.09 -3.48
C ASP A 58 -8.04 -3.43 -2.36
N ILE A 59 -7.09 -2.56 -2.72
CA ILE A 59 -6.18 -1.87 -1.79
C ILE A 59 -6.91 -0.69 -1.15
N HIS A 60 -7.17 -0.76 0.15
CA HIS A 60 -7.81 0.34 0.89
C HIS A 60 -6.78 1.30 1.48
N TYR A 61 -5.69 0.78 2.05
CA TYR A 61 -4.68 1.60 2.72
C TYR A 61 -3.27 1.18 2.33
N VAL A 62 -2.37 2.16 2.26
CA VAL A 62 -0.94 1.97 1.99
C VAL A 62 -0.14 2.73 3.03
N PHE A 63 0.85 2.06 3.63
CA PHE A 63 1.85 2.69 4.47
C PHE A 63 3.26 2.42 3.93
N GLY A 64 4.03 3.47 3.70
CA GLY A 64 5.46 3.39 3.42
C GLY A 64 6.27 3.38 4.71
N LEU A 65 7.12 2.37 4.87
CA LEU A 65 8.08 2.20 5.96
C LEU A 65 9.50 2.27 5.38
N GLU A 66 10.51 2.50 6.22
CA GLU A 66 11.90 2.55 5.78
C GLU A 66 12.31 1.27 5.03
N GLU A 67 11.80 0.11 5.45
CA GLU A 67 12.15 -1.19 4.90
C GLU A 67 11.27 -1.66 3.74
N GLY A 68 10.14 -1.00 3.47
CA GLY A 68 9.17 -1.49 2.50
C GLY A 68 7.78 -0.87 2.59
N TRP A 69 6.78 -1.60 2.10
CA TRP A 69 5.40 -1.14 1.97
C TRP A 69 4.44 -2.11 2.62
N VAL A 70 3.47 -1.56 3.36
CA VAL A 70 2.35 -2.32 3.90
C VAL A 70 1.11 -1.96 3.10
N LEU A 71 0.48 -2.95 2.47
CA LEU A 71 -0.80 -2.84 1.79
C LEU A 71 -1.86 -3.48 2.68
N ILE A 72 -2.96 -2.78 2.90
CA ILE A 72 -4.14 -3.31 3.57
C ILE A 72 -5.26 -3.35 2.55
N THR A 73 -5.76 -4.55 2.30
CA THR A 73 -6.82 -4.82 1.34
C THR A 73 -8.11 -5.15 2.09
N GLU A 74 -9.14 -5.57 1.35
CA GLU A 74 -10.45 -5.90 1.92
C GLU A 74 -10.34 -6.89 3.08
N THR A 75 -9.54 -7.95 2.91
CA THR A 75 -9.41 -9.04 3.89
C THR A 75 -7.98 -9.46 4.18
N SER A 76 -6.96 -8.71 3.77
CA SER A 76 -5.57 -9.05 4.11
C SER A 76 -4.68 -7.86 4.40
N VAL A 77 -3.57 -8.15 5.10
CA VAL A 77 -2.44 -7.23 5.29
C VAL A 77 -1.23 -7.87 4.64
N SER A 78 -0.58 -7.16 3.72
CA SER A 78 0.60 -7.65 3.01
C SER A 78 1.78 -6.72 3.18
N PHE A 79 2.96 -7.28 3.43
CA PHE A 79 4.22 -6.54 3.50
C PHE A 79 5.07 -6.85 2.27
N PHE A 80 5.54 -5.80 1.61
CA PHE A 80 6.37 -5.84 0.42
C PHE A 80 7.73 -5.20 0.66
N ARG A 81 8.79 -5.80 0.14
CA ARG A 81 10.15 -5.27 0.20
C ARG A 81 10.90 -5.52 -1.10
N GLY A 82 11.28 -4.43 -1.77
CA GLY A 82 11.91 -4.45 -3.09
C GLY A 82 11.01 -5.08 -4.14
N GLY A 83 9.78 -4.58 -4.28
CA GLY A 83 8.75 -5.12 -5.19
C GLY A 83 8.17 -6.50 -4.83
N ALA A 84 8.77 -7.27 -3.93
CA ALA A 84 8.34 -8.63 -3.61
C ALA A 84 7.52 -8.71 -2.31
N GLN A 85 6.40 -9.44 -2.35
CA GLN A 85 5.62 -9.77 -1.14
C GLN A 85 6.45 -10.68 -0.23
N ARG A 86 6.69 -10.25 1.01
CA ARG A 86 7.45 -10.99 2.02
C ARG A 86 6.55 -11.79 2.95
N SER A 87 5.40 -11.23 3.29
CA SER A 87 4.41 -11.88 4.14
C SER A 87 3.03 -11.31 3.86
N ARG A 88 2.02 -12.15 4.06
CA ARG A 88 0.60 -11.78 4.00
C ARG A 88 -0.11 -12.42 5.18
N LEU A 89 -0.99 -11.66 5.80
CA LEU A 89 -1.87 -12.10 6.88
C LEU A 89 -3.30 -11.96 6.38
N GLU A 90 -4.01 -13.09 6.34
CA GLU A 90 -5.44 -13.11 6.11
C GLU A 90 -6.17 -12.64 7.38
N LEU A 91 -7.19 -11.82 7.18
CA LEU A 91 -8.04 -11.28 8.23
C LEU A 91 -9.37 -12.06 8.24
N PRO A 92 -9.98 -12.25 9.42
CA PRO A 92 -11.23 -13.00 9.53
C PRO A 92 -12.46 -12.26 8.98
N ASP A 93 -12.36 -10.95 8.76
CA ASP A 93 -13.45 -10.10 8.28
C ASP A 93 -12.91 -8.85 7.54
N VAL A 94 -13.81 -8.11 6.91
CA VAL A 94 -13.51 -6.92 6.10
C VAL A 94 -12.91 -5.81 6.96
N VAL A 95 -11.85 -5.18 6.45
CA VAL A 95 -11.21 -4.03 7.09
C VAL A 95 -12.14 -2.83 7.13
N LEU A 96 -12.39 -2.30 8.33
CA LEU A 96 -13.15 -1.08 8.55
C LEU A 96 -12.22 0.13 8.71
N ALA A 97 -11.20 0.01 9.56
CA ALA A 97 -10.28 1.10 9.86
C ALA A 97 -8.88 0.59 10.16
N VAL A 98 -7.87 1.42 9.87
CA VAL A 98 -6.47 1.08 10.11
C VAL A 98 -5.74 2.26 10.73
N LYS A 99 -4.89 1.98 11.71
CA LYS A 99 -3.95 2.94 12.29
C LYS A 99 -2.56 2.34 12.37
N LEU A 100 -1.57 3.06 11.88
CA LEU A 100 -0.17 2.73 12.07
C LEU A 100 0.45 3.64 13.15
N ASP A 101 1.09 3.04 14.14
CA ASP A 101 1.86 3.73 15.18
C ASP A 101 3.27 3.10 15.26
N GLY A 102 4.24 3.80 14.66
CA GLY A 102 5.58 3.26 14.42
C GLY A 102 5.51 1.98 13.58
N ARG A 103 5.77 0.84 14.22
CA ARG A 103 5.71 -0.51 13.60
C ARG A 103 4.49 -1.33 14.00
N ARG A 104 3.59 -0.77 14.80
CA ARG A 104 2.37 -1.44 15.24
C ARG A 104 1.20 -0.98 14.39
N LEU A 105 0.69 -1.88 13.57
CA LEU A 105 -0.55 -1.71 12.83
C LEU A 105 -1.72 -2.17 13.72
N SER A 106 -2.75 -1.34 13.85
CA SER A 106 -4.01 -1.71 14.46
C SER A 106 -5.07 -1.73 13.37
N VAL A 107 -5.65 -2.90 13.12
CA VAL A 107 -6.66 -3.13 12.10
C VAL A 107 -7.98 -3.42 12.82
N THR A 108 -8.97 -2.56 12.62
CA THR A 108 -10.34 -2.76 13.09
C THR A 108 -11.18 -3.29 11.94
N MET A 109 -11.87 -4.40 12.17
CA MET A 109 -12.73 -5.06 11.20
C MET A 109 -14.21 -4.67 11.39
N PHE A 110 -15.06 -5.02 10.43
CA PHE A 110 -16.45 -4.61 10.40
C PHE A 110 -17.29 -5.22 11.55
N ASP A 111 -16.96 -6.44 11.96
CA ASP A 111 -17.51 -7.11 13.16
C ASP A 111 -17.15 -6.43 14.49
N GLY A 112 -16.27 -5.43 14.47
CA GLY A 112 -15.76 -4.70 15.65
C GLY A 112 -14.52 -5.32 16.29
N THR A 113 -14.05 -6.46 15.79
CA THR A 113 -12.80 -7.09 16.23
C THR A 113 -11.61 -6.21 15.83
N ALA A 114 -10.59 -6.15 16.69
CA ALA A 114 -9.34 -5.47 16.41
C ALA A 114 -8.17 -6.46 16.45
N LEU A 115 -7.33 -6.42 15.43
CA LEU A 115 -6.08 -7.16 15.35
C LEU A 115 -4.90 -6.18 15.42
N HIS A 116 -3.89 -6.53 16.22
CA HIS A 116 -2.62 -5.81 16.24
C HIS A 116 -1.57 -6.62 15.50
N VAL A 117 -0.96 -5.99 14.49
CA VAL A 117 0.08 -6.59 13.67
C VAL A 117 1.36 -5.79 13.86
N MET A 118 2.43 -6.48 14.25
CA MET A 118 3.78 -5.91 14.23
C MET A 118 4.40 -6.08 12.86
N VAL A 119 4.85 -4.97 12.29
CA VAL A 119 5.61 -4.96 11.04
C VAL A 119 7.10 -4.94 11.37
N THR A 120 7.82 -5.94 10.88
CA THR A 120 9.25 -6.12 11.11
C THR A 120 9.99 -6.14 9.78
N ALA A 121 11.32 -6.08 9.81
CA ALA A 121 12.14 -6.17 8.61
C ALA A 121 11.97 -7.50 7.84
N ASP A 122 11.51 -8.54 8.55
CA ASP A 122 11.33 -9.90 8.04
C ASP A 122 9.87 -10.22 7.65
N GLY A 123 8.91 -9.36 8.02
CA GLY A 123 7.50 -9.56 7.72
C GLY A 123 6.53 -9.11 8.81
N LEU A 124 5.32 -9.64 8.72
CA LEU A 124 4.19 -9.36 9.62
C LEU A 124 4.09 -10.44 10.70
N SER A 125 3.77 -10.03 11.92
CA SER A 125 3.48 -10.93 13.04
C SER A 125 2.31 -10.42 13.87
N ILE A 126 1.47 -11.31 14.38
CA ILE A 126 0.38 -10.94 15.29
C ILE A 126 0.98 -10.65 16.66
N ALA A 127 0.61 -9.51 17.24
CA ALA A 127 1.07 -9.04 18.54
C ALA A 127 0.24 -9.61 19.70
#